data_AF-A0A821GA20-F1
#
_entry.id   AF-A0A821GA20-F1
#
_cell.length_a   1.000
_cell.length_b   1.000
_cell.length_c   1.000
_cell.angle_alpha   90.00
_cell.angle_beta   90.00
_cell.angle_gamma   90.00
#
_symmetry.space_group_name_H-M   'P 1'
#
loop_
_entity.id
_entity.type
_entity.pdbx_description
1 polymer ?
#
loop_
_entity_poly.entity_id
_entity_poly.type
_entity_poly.pdbx_seq_one_letter_code
_entity_poly.pdbx_strand_id
1 'polypeptide(L)'
;FNIEKRRRQYLADIFTTLIDLKWRYALCLFTLGFCLSWLAFALIWYLLMYIYGDLHPNNYNSANYTVCIAGVHSFAGAILFSIETQQTIGYGTRVVKETCYFAILVMMVQSSIGVLLQSFMVGVVFAKISRPKKRTETLIWSREAVICLRDGQMTLQCRVGDMRKSHIVEAHVRMYLIKKRVTLEGEILPLHTYDMNVGFDKGVDRLFLIWPLVIEHIIDEQSPLYGVSRSDLVKQRFELVVILEGIIESTGMTTQARTSYLPSEILWGYRFERLITFQRDDGLYRIDYSRFNLSYPVDMITCSARDLKELHELEKWHENNQHHSY
;
A
#
# COMPACT_ATOMS: atom_id res chain seq x y z
N PHE A 1 19.35 6.60 -15.00
CA PHE A 1 18.69 7.28 -13.86
C PHE A 1 19.73 7.60 -12.79
N ASN A 2 20.05 8.88 -12.60
CA ASN A 2 21.18 9.32 -11.78
C ASN A 2 20.82 9.32 -10.27
N ILE A 3 21.60 8.62 -9.43
CA ILE A 3 21.27 8.31 -8.02
C ILE A 3 21.27 9.57 -7.13
N GLU A 4 22.10 10.57 -7.44
CA GLU A 4 22.17 11.82 -6.67
C GLU A 4 20.93 12.69 -6.81
N LYS A 5 20.33 12.72 -8.01
CA LYS A 5 19.07 13.45 -8.27
C LYS A 5 17.92 12.87 -7.45
N ARG A 6 17.95 11.55 -7.20
CA ARG A 6 16.96 10.82 -6.39
C ARG A 6 17.03 11.18 -4.91
N ARG A 7 18.24 11.34 -4.34
CA ARG A 7 18.42 11.74 -2.92
C ARG A 7 17.91 13.15 -2.65
N ARG A 8 18.17 14.11 -3.55
CA ARG A 8 17.63 15.48 -3.44
C ARG A 8 16.11 15.51 -3.52
N GLN A 9 15.51 14.66 -4.37
CA GLN A 9 14.05 14.55 -4.48
C GLN A 9 13.41 13.99 -3.21
N TYR A 10 14.02 12.99 -2.55
CA TYR A 10 13.53 12.49 -1.26
C TYR A 10 13.62 13.55 -0.15
N LEU A 11 14.68 14.35 -0.13
CA LEU A 11 14.82 15.46 0.84
C LEU A 11 13.91 16.64 0.55
N ALA A 12 13.47 16.83 -0.70
CA ALA A 12 12.47 17.83 -1.04
C ALA A 12 11.07 17.44 -0.53
N ASP A 13 10.81 16.13 -0.41
CA ASP A 13 9.55 15.59 0.12
C ASP A 13 9.78 14.85 1.45
N ILE A 14 10.13 15.64 2.47
CA ILE A 14 10.41 15.14 3.83
C ILE A 14 9.17 14.47 4.42
N PHE A 15 7.97 15.01 4.15
CA PHE A 15 6.73 14.50 4.72
C PHE A 15 6.41 13.08 4.23
N THR A 16 6.43 12.83 2.92
CA THR A 16 6.18 11.46 2.42
C THR A 16 7.30 10.52 2.84
N THR A 17 8.55 10.98 2.84
CA THR A 17 9.71 10.19 3.27
C THR A 17 9.54 9.70 4.72
N LEU A 18 9.11 10.58 5.64
CA LEU A 18 8.84 10.21 7.04
C LEU A 18 7.69 9.20 7.17
N ILE A 19 6.64 9.36 6.37
CA ILE A 19 5.51 8.43 6.35
C ILE A 19 5.91 7.08 5.75
N ASP A 20 6.87 7.03 4.84
CA ASP A 20 7.33 5.78 4.21
C ASP A 20 8.40 5.03 5.02
N LEU A 21 9.08 5.71 5.96
CA LEU A 21 10.05 5.08 6.86
C LEU A 21 9.43 3.92 7.65
N LYS A 22 10.23 2.91 8.04
CA LYS A 22 9.72 1.89 8.98
C LYS A 22 9.43 2.54 10.34
N TRP A 23 8.43 2.04 11.06
CA TRP A 23 8.04 2.55 12.39
C TRP A 23 9.21 2.78 13.33
N ARG A 24 10.14 1.82 13.41
CA ARG A 24 11.36 1.94 14.24
C ARG A 24 12.21 3.18 13.93
N TYR A 25 12.34 3.54 12.65
CA TYR A 25 13.14 4.71 12.25
C TYR A 25 12.37 6.01 12.45
N ALA A 26 11.06 6.01 12.17
CA ALA A 26 10.22 7.18 12.41
C ALA A 26 10.18 7.54 13.91
N LEU A 27 9.94 6.55 14.78
CA LEU A 27 9.95 6.76 16.23
C LEU A 27 11.31 7.21 16.74
N CYS A 28 12.40 6.58 16.27
CA CYS A 28 13.76 6.98 16.65
C CYS A 28 14.10 8.40 16.22
N LEU A 29 13.65 8.83 15.03
CA LEU A 29 13.88 10.20 14.56
C LEU A 29 13.08 11.22 15.38
N PHE A 30 11.84 10.91 15.74
CA PHE A 30 11.04 11.79 16.60
C PHE A 30 11.65 11.91 18.00
N THR A 31 12.01 10.79 18.63
CA THR A 31 12.65 10.83 19.95
C THR A 31 13.96 11.59 19.92
N LEU A 32 14.79 11.39 18.88
CA LEU A 32 16.02 12.15 18.68
C LEU A 32 15.72 13.65 18.50
N GLY A 33 14.70 14.01 17.70
CA GLY A 33 14.30 15.39 17.49
C GLY A 33 13.87 16.10 18.77
N PHE A 34 13.07 15.44 19.62
CA PHE A 34 12.72 15.96 20.94
C PHE A 34 13.94 16.12 21.84
N CYS A 35 14.77 15.09 21.97
CA CYS A 35 15.99 15.15 22.78
C CYS A 35 16.93 16.27 22.33
N LEU A 36 17.14 16.45 21.03
CA LEU A 36 17.98 17.52 20.48
C LEU A 36 17.38 18.90 20.76
N SER A 37 16.05 19.05 20.65
CA SER A 37 15.38 20.32 20.98
C SER A 37 15.55 20.68 22.46
N TRP A 38 15.36 19.71 23.37
CA TRP A 38 15.56 19.92 24.80
C TRP A 38 17.01 20.28 25.13
N LEU A 39 17.99 19.60 24.51
CA LEU A 39 19.40 19.92 24.72
C LEU A 39 19.78 21.31 24.17
N ALA A 40 19.24 21.69 23.01
CA ALA A 40 19.49 23.00 22.41
C ALA A 40 18.93 24.13 23.30
N PHE A 41 17.70 24.00 23.78
CA PHE A 41 17.11 24.99 24.70
C PHE A 41 17.76 24.96 26.08
N ALA A 42 18.14 23.80 26.61
CA ALA A 42 18.89 23.71 27.85
C ALA A 42 20.24 24.46 27.76
N LEU A 43 20.92 24.36 26.62
CA LEU A 43 22.14 25.13 26.37
C LEU A 43 21.85 26.64 26.33
N ILE A 44 20.79 27.08 25.65
CA ILE A 44 20.39 28.50 25.62
C ILE A 44 20.08 29.01 27.03
N TRP A 45 19.31 28.25 27.82
CA TRP A 45 19.00 28.61 29.21
C TRP A 45 20.25 28.67 30.09
N TYR A 46 21.15 27.71 29.94
CA TYR A 46 22.40 27.67 30.68
C TYR A 46 23.31 28.87 30.34
N LEU A 47 23.43 29.20 29.05
CA LEU A 47 24.16 30.38 28.60
C LEU A 47 23.53 31.68 29.10
N LEU A 48 22.20 31.76 29.12
CA LEU A 48 21.48 32.93 29.65
C LEU A 48 21.81 33.13 31.14
N MET A 49 21.67 32.09 31.96
CA MET A 49 22.04 32.15 33.38
C MET A 49 23.53 32.50 33.58
N TYR A 50 24.41 32.05 32.68
CA TYR A 50 25.83 32.37 32.74
C TYR A 50 26.11 33.84 32.44
N ILE A 51 25.46 34.41 31.41
CA ILE A 51 25.61 35.83 31.03
C ILE A 51 25.03 36.76 32.09
N TYR A 52 23.86 36.42 32.65
CA TYR A 52 23.23 37.23 33.69
C TYR A 52 23.93 37.10 35.06
N GLY A 53 24.74 36.05 35.24
CA GLY A 53 25.49 35.81 36.48
C GLY A 53 24.69 35.05 37.55
N ASP A 54 23.57 34.43 37.19
CA ASP A 54 22.72 33.64 38.11
C ASP A 54 23.45 32.41 38.67
N LEU A 55 24.44 31.89 37.94
CA LEU A 55 25.25 30.72 38.32
C LEU A 55 26.32 31.04 39.37
N HIS A 56 26.57 32.33 39.68
CA HIS A 56 27.62 32.71 40.62
C HIS A 56 27.17 32.42 42.07
N PRO A 57 27.98 31.73 42.91
CA PRO A 57 27.56 31.30 44.25
C PRO A 57 27.08 32.44 45.17
N ASN A 58 27.65 33.63 44.99
CA ASN A 58 27.31 34.83 45.77
C ASN A 58 25.92 35.39 45.41
N ASN A 59 25.46 35.19 44.17
CA ASN A 59 24.20 35.74 43.67
C ASN A 59 23.01 34.81 43.98
N TYR A 60 23.28 33.52 44.15
CA TYR A 60 22.24 32.51 44.39
C TYR A 60 21.54 32.66 45.75
N ASN A 61 22.28 33.03 46.81
CA ASN A 61 21.76 33.16 48.18
C ASN A 61 21.67 34.61 48.67
N SER A 62 21.98 35.60 47.82
CA SER A 62 21.92 37.00 48.24
C SER A 62 20.50 37.54 48.21
N ALA A 63 20.05 38.14 49.31
CA ALA A 63 18.76 38.83 49.38
C ALA A 63 18.63 40.04 48.43
N ASN A 64 19.77 40.56 47.94
CA ASN A 64 19.83 41.77 47.12
C ASN A 64 19.86 41.50 45.61
N TYR A 65 19.93 40.24 45.17
CA TYR A 65 19.98 39.87 43.75
C TYR A 65 18.81 38.96 43.40
N THR A 66 18.01 39.37 42.42
CA THR A 66 16.89 38.60 41.92
C THR A 66 17.32 37.78 40.70
N VAL A 67 17.51 36.48 40.90
CA VAL A 67 17.89 35.56 39.82
C VAL A 67 16.84 35.52 38.71
N CYS A 68 17.30 35.35 37.48
CA CYS A 68 16.46 35.24 36.30
C CYS A 68 15.59 33.98 36.32
N ILE A 69 16.17 32.86 36.75
CA ILE A 69 15.53 31.55 36.83
C ILE A 69 15.82 30.95 38.20
N ALA A 70 14.78 30.80 39.00
CA ALA A 70 14.89 30.18 40.32
C ALA A 70 14.98 28.65 40.18
N GLY A 71 15.69 27.99 41.10
CA GLY A 71 15.72 26.52 41.22
C GLY A 71 16.62 25.78 40.20
N VAL A 72 17.46 26.49 39.46
CA VAL A 72 18.41 25.91 38.50
C VAL A 72 19.85 26.24 38.86
N HIS A 73 20.66 25.21 39.17
CA HIS A 73 22.04 25.39 39.68
C HIS A 73 23.10 24.68 38.84
N SER A 74 22.69 23.86 37.88
CA SER A 74 23.59 23.06 37.06
C SER A 74 23.03 22.91 35.65
N PHE A 75 23.87 22.46 34.71
CA PHE A 75 23.42 22.14 33.36
C PHE A 75 22.32 21.06 33.35
N ALA A 76 22.41 20.07 34.24
CA ALA A 76 21.35 19.08 34.43
C ALA A 76 20.03 19.73 34.89
N GLY A 77 20.09 20.74 35.76
CA GLY A 77 18.92 21.54 36.13
C GLY A 77 18.34 22.33 34.95
N ALA A 78 19.19 22.83 34.05
CA ALA A 78 18.75 23.53 32.83
C ALA A 78 18.08 22.58 31.82
N ILE A 79 18.55 21.32 31.73
CA ILE A 79 17.89 20.27 30.94
C ILE A 79 16.49 19.99 31.50
N LEU A 80 16.38 19.79 32.81
CA LEU A 80 15.09 19.57 33.47
C LEU A 80 14.15 20.76 33.23
N PHE A 81 14.65 21.99 33.39
CA PHE A 81 13.87 23.19 33.11
C PHE A 81 13.39 23.24 31.65
N SER A 82 14.28 22.95 30.69
CA SER A 82 13.92 22.93 29.27
C SER A 82 12.83 21.91 28.96
N ILE A 83 12.89 20.71 29.54
CA ILE A 83 11.86 19.68 29.38
C ILE A 83 10.54 20.15 30.02
N GLU A 84 10.60 20.67 31.25
CA GLU A 84 9.42 21.16 31.98
C GLU A 84 8.70 22.27 31.22
N THR A 85 9.43 23.19 30.61
CA THR A 85 8.88 24.30 29.81
C THR A 85 8.33 23.81 28.47
N GLN A 86 9.08 23.00 27.72
CA GLN A 86 8.67 22.60 26.37
C GLN A 86 7.52 21.58 26.37
N GLN A 87 7.52 20.66 27.34
CA GLN A 87 6.45 19.66 27.51
C GLN A 87 5.29 20.18 28.36
N THR A 88 5.37 21.45 28.81
CA THR A 88 4.37 22.10 29.65
C THR A 88 4.03 21.31 30.92
N ILE A 89 5.03 20.68 31.54
CA ILE A 89 4.86 19.95 32.81
C ILE A 89 4.83 20.94 33.97
N GLY A 90 5.80 21.86 34.01
CA GLY A 90 5.88 22.95 34.98
C GLY A 90 5.74 22.52 36.43
N TYR A 91 6.70 21.75 36.97
CA TYR A 91 6.64 21.28 38.37
C TYR A 91 6.61 22.41 39.41
N GLY A 92 6.92 23.65 39.03
CA GLY A 92 6.81 24.84 39.88
C GLY A 92 8.00 25.08 40.80
N THR A 93 8.99 24.18 40.82
CA THR A 93 10.25 24.37 41.54
C THR A 93 11.24 25.25 40.76
N ARG A 94 11.13 25.26 39.43
CA ARG A 94 11.94 26.04 38.51
C ARG A 94 11.07 27.09 37.83
N VAL A 95 11.35 28.36 38.09
CA VAL A 95 10.44 29.46 37.71
C VAL A 95 11.23 30.63 37.13
N VAL A 96 10.80 31.10 35.97
CA VAL A 96 11.30 32.34 35.36
C VAL A 96 10.76 33.54 36.11
N LYS A 97 11.62 34.50 36.43
CA LYS A 97 11.24 35.78 37.02
C LYS A 97 11.07 36.85 35.96
N GLU A 98 10.20 37.82 36.23
CA GLU A 98 9.92 38.97 35.36
C GLU A 98 11.09 39.94 35.18
N THR A 99 12.17 39.75 35.93
CA THR A 99 13.38 40.58 35.91
C THR A 99 14.14 40.51 34.59
N CYS A 100 13.91 39.47 33.78
CA CYS A 100 14.61 39.22 32.53
C CYS A 100 13.70 39.13 31.31
N TYR A 101 13.66 40.19 30.50
CA TYR A 101 12.89 40.18 29.25
C TYR A 101 13.40 39.16 28.22
N PHE A 102 14.70 38.91 28.17
CA PHE A 102 15.28 37.94 27.22
C PHE A 102 14.88 36.50 27.56
N ALA A 103 14.77 36.16 28.84
CA ALA A 103 14.27 34.85 29.29
C ALA A 103 12.81 34.64 28.86
N ILE A 104 11.97 35.67 28.96
CA ILE A 104 10.58 35.62 28.50
C ILE A 104 10.53 35.36 26.99
N LEU A 105 11.36 36.02 26.19
CA LEU A 105 11.44 35.81 24.75
C LEU A 105 11.89 34.39 24.40
N VAL A 106 12.91 33.86 25.06
CA VAL A 106 13.37 32.47 24.88
C VAL A 106 12.24 31.49 25.21
N MET A 107 11.51 31.71 26.30
CA MET A 107 10.37 30.89 26.70
C MET A 107 9.24 30.91 25.65
N MET A 108 8.92 32.09 25.09
CA MET A 108 7.93 32.22 24.02
C MET A 108 8.33 31.45 22.76
N VAL A 109 9.59 31.56 22.34
CA VAL A 109 10.14 30.85 21.18
C VAL A 109 10.16 29.34 21.43
N GLN A 110 10.61 28.91 22.61
CA GLN A 110 10.66 27.50 23.01
C GLN A 110 9.28 26.85 23.01
N SER A 111 8.29 27.52 23.60
CA SER A 111 6.91 27.04 23.61
C SER A 111 6.35 26.91 22.19
N SER A 112 6.59 27.92 21.34
CA SER A 112 6.14 27.90 19.94
C SER A 112 6.75 26.73 19.14
N ILE A 113 8.07 26.52 19.27
CA ILE A 113 8.76 25.41 18.60
C ILE A 113 8.31 24.05 19.15
N GLY A 114 8.09 23.94 20.46
CA GLY A 114 7.60 22.74 21.11
C GLY A 114 6.26 22.28 20.54
N VAL A 115 5.29 23.20 20.45
CA VAL A 115 3.96 22.92 19.88
C VAL A 115 4.06 22.54 18.40
N LEU A 116 4.92 23.18 17.62
CA LEU A 116 5.14 22.86 16.21
C LEU A 116 5.70 21.43 16.03
N LEU A 117 6.72 21.06 16.81
CA LEU A 117 7.30 19.71 16.77
C LEU A 117 6.29 18.64 17.19
N GLN A 118 5.51 18.89 18.25
CA GLN A 118 4.47 17.98 18.70
C GLN A 118 3.37 17.80 17.65
N SER A 119 2.89 18.90 17.07
CA SER A 119 1.87 18.88 16.03
C SER A 119 2.34 18.12 14.79
N PHE A 120 3.61 18.31 14.40
CA PHE A 120 4.21 17.60 13.28
C PHE A 120 4.31 16.09 13.53
N MET A 121 4.76 15.67 14.72
CA MET A 121 4.80 14.25 15.09
C MET A 121 3.41 13.62 15.03
N VAL A 122 2.40 14.25 15.66
CA VAL A 122 1.03 13.75 15.67
C VAL A 122 0.48 13.64 14.25
N GLY A 123 0.72 14.65 13.41
CA GLY A 123 0.31 14.65 12.00
C GLY A 123 0.90 13.48 11.21
N VAL A 124 2.21 13.23 11.34
CA VAL A 124 2.88 12.12 10.66
C VAL A 124 2.40 10.77 11.20
N VAL A 125 2.27 10.62 12.52
CA VAL A 125 1.79 9.37 13.15
C VAL A 125 0.36 9.06 12.70
N PHE A 126 -0.53 10.06 12.71
CA PHE A 126 -1.90 9.93 12.24
C PHE A 126 -1.93 9.54 10.76
N ALA A 127 -1.23 10.26 9.88
CA ALA A 127 -1.16 9.95 8.46
C ALA A 127 -0.62 8.52 8.20
N LYS A 128 0.36 8.08 8.97
CA LYS A 128 0.98 6.75 8.86
C LYS A 128 0.05 5.62 9.32
N ILE A 129 -0.73 5.83 10.38
CA ILE A 129 -1.72 4.85 10.87
C ILE A 129 -2.91 4.77 9.92
N SER A 130 -3.35 5.92 9.40
CA SER A 130 -4.47 5.98 8.46
C SER A 130 -4.18 5.20 7.18
N ARG A 131 -2.92 5.14 6.72
CA ARG A 131 -2.58 4.46 5.46
C ARG A 131 -3.07 3.00 5.42
N PRO A 132 -3.71 2.58 4.31
CA PRO A 132 -4.41 1.31 4.25
C PRO A 132 -3.52 0.09 3.98
N LYS A 133 -2.23 0.14 4.33
CA LYS A 133 -1.24 -0.87 3.92
C LYS A 133 -1.59 -2.29 4.39
N LYS A 134 -2.21 -2.43 5.57
CA LYS A 134 -2.68 -3.72 6.11
C LYS A 134 -3.97 -4.23 5.47
N ARG A 135 -4.72 -3.38 4.74
CA ARG A 135 -5.96 -3.79 4.09
C ARG A 135 -5.71 -4.49 2.75
N THR A 136 -4.60 -4.19 2.08
CA THR A 136 -4.13 -5.00 0.93
C THR A 136 -3.89 -6.46 1.31
N GLU A 137 -3.48 -6.74 2.56
CA GLU A 137 -3.23 -8.11 3.04
C GLU A 137 -4.50 -8.94 3.24
N THR A 138 -5.69 -8.32 3.33
CA THR A 138 -6.97 -9.04 3.46
C THR A 138 -7.67 -9.29 2.12
N LEU A 139 -7.14 -8.71 1.04
CA LEU A 139 -7.53 -9.04 -0.32
C LEU A 139 -6.69 -10.21 -0.79
N ILE A 140 -7.35 -11.35 -0.97
CA ILE A 140 -6.70 -12.60 -1.34
C ILE A 140 -6.94 -12.91 -2.80
N TRP A 141 -5.91 -13.45 -3.44
CA TRP A 141 -5.94 -13.96 -4.81
C TRP A 141 -5.76 -15.47 -4.78
N SER A 142 -6.31 -16.19 -5.77
CA SER A 142 -6.01 -17.60 -5.94
C SER A 142 -4.52 -17.81 -6.14
N ARG A 143 -3.99 -18.91 -5.59
CA ARG A 143 -2.58 -19.29 -5.78
C ARG A 143 -2.26 -19.60 -7.24
N GLU A 144 -3.13 -20.34 -7.90
CA GLU A 144 -3.03 -20.60 -9.33
C GLU A 144 -4.09 -19.80 -10.12
N ALA A 145 -3.79 -19.52 -11.38
CA ALA A 145 -4.79 -19.17 -12.38
C ALA A 145 -5.16 -20.43 -13.19
N VAL A 146 -6.34 -20.47 -13.77
CA VAL A 146 -6.82 -21.64 -14.52
C VAL A 146 -7.28 -21.24 -15.90
N ILE A 147 -7.08 -22.11 -16.87
CA ILE A 147 -7.63 -21.98 -18.23
C ILE A 147 -8.68 -23.06 -18.41
N CYS A 148 -9.89 -22.65 -18.79
CA CYS A 148 -10.97 -23.59 -19.12
C CYS A 148 -11.90 -23.04 -20.19
N LEU A 149 -12.66 -23.95 -20.80
CA LEU A 149 -13.77 -23.57 -21.66
C LEU A 149 -14.96 -23.09 -20.82
N ARG A 150 -15.54 -21.94 -21.16
CA ARG A 150 -16.78 -21.40 -20.60
C ARG A 150 -17.65 -20.92 -21.76
N ASP A 151 -18.87 -21.44 -21.86
CA ASP A 151 -19.82 -21.11 -22.93
C ASP A 151 -19.22 -21.19 -24.35
N GLY A 152 -18.42 -22.24 -24.59
CA GLY A 152 -17.76 -22.49 -25.89
C GLY A 152 -16.48 -21.68 -26.13
N GLN A 153 -16.11 -20.77 -25.24
CA GLN A 153 -14.93 -19.90 -25.38
C GLN A 153 -13.83 -20.29 -24.40
N MET A 154 -12.57 -20.19 -24.83
CA MET A 154 -11.43 -20.40 -23.96
C MET A 154 -11.24 -19.18 -23.05
N THR A 155 -11.20 -19.39 -21.74
CA THR A 155 -11.10 -18.31 -20.76
C THR A 155 -9.94 -18.57 -19.81
N LEU A 156 -9.20 -17.50 -19.50
CA LEU A 156 -8.22 -17.44 -18.43
C LEU A 156 -8.88 -16.86 -17.20
N GLN A 157 -8.78 -17.54 -16.07
CA GLN A 157 -9.51 -17.22 -14.85
C GLN A 157 -8.57 -17.12 -13.66
N CYS A 158 -8.78 -16.11 -12.83
CA CYS A 158 -8.20 -16.03 -11.49
C CYS A 158 -9.29 -15.65 -10.49
N ARG A 159 -9.10 -16.00 -9.22
CA ARG A 159 -10.10 -15.74 -8.18
C ARG A 159 -9.60 -14.66 -7.24
N VAL A 160 -10.50 -13.77 -6.85
CA VAL A 160 -10.27 -12.72 -5.86
C VAL A 160 -11.30 -12.81 -4.75
N GLY A 161 -10.92 -12.46 -3.52
CA GLY A 161 -11.83 -12.41 -2.39
C GLY A 161 -11.42 -11.38 -1.36
N ASP A 162 -12.39 -10.88 -0.59
CA ASP A 162 -12.16 -10.05 0.59
C ASP A 162 -12.46 -10.88 1.84
N MET A 163 -11.47 -11.03 2.72
CA MET A 163 -11.64 -11.74 3.99
C MET A 163 -12.42 -10.91 5.04
N ARG A 164 -12.62 -9.60 4.81
CA ARG A 164 -13.33 -8.72 5.74
C ARG A 164 -14.80 -8.57 5.36
N LYS A 165 -15.61 -8.14 6.34
CA LYS A 165 -17.02 -7.77 6.14
C LYS A 165 -17.20 -6.37 5.53
N SER A 166 -16.21 -5.49 5.68
CA SER A 166 -16.25 -4.12 5.16
C SER A 166 -16.11 -4.11 3.64
N HIS A 167 -16.83 -3.23 2.95
CA HIS A 167 -16.85 -3.24 1.50
C HIS A 167 -15.69 -2.48 0.88
N ILE A 168 -15.28 -2.91 -0.32
CA ILE A 168 -14.44 -2.13 -1.21
C ILE A 168 -15.37 -1.46 -2.22
N VAL A 169 -15.45 -0.15 -2.12
CA VAL A 169 -16.31 0.70 -2.95
C VAL A 169 -15.57 0.97 -4.26
N GLU A 170 -16.28 1.01 -5.39
CA GLU A 170 -15.70 1.23 -6.73
C GLU A 170 -14.54 0.27 -7.05
N ALA A 171 -14.67 -0.99 -6.60
CA ALA A 171 -13.72 -2.04 -6.89
C ALA A 171 -13.66 -2.28 -8.41
N HIS A 172 -12.47 -2.29 -8.99
CA HIS A 172 -12.28 -2.62 -10.40
C HIS A 172 -10.97 -3.37 -10.61
N VAL A 173 -10.95 -4.26 -11.60
CA VAL A 173 -9.78 -5.11 -11.90
C VAL A 173 -9.19 -4.79 -13.26
N ARG A 174 -7.87 -4.81 -13.32
CA ARG A 174 -7.09 -4.74 -14.56
C ARG A 174 -6.12 -5.90 -14.60
N MET A 175 -5.84 -6.38 -15.82
CA MET A 175 -4.96 -7.52 -16.04
C MET A 175 -3.98 -7.18 -17.16
N TYR A 176 -2.70 -7.43 -16.91
CA TYR A 176 -1.63 -7.12 -17.85
C TYR A 176 -0.78 -8.36 -18.10
N LEU A 177 -0.49 -8.65 -19.36
CA LEU A 177 0.51 -9.64 -19.75
C LEU A 177 1.84 -8.93 -20.04
N ILE A 178 2.87 -9.23 -19.27
CA ILE A 178 4.21 -8.67 -19.45
C ILE A 178 5.07 -9.69 -20.17
N LYS A 179 5.50 -9.37 -21.40
CA LYS A 179 6.31 -10.25 -22.24
C LYS A 179 7.29 -9.46 -23.09
N LYS A 180 8.43 -10.09 -23.42
CA LYS A 180 9.37 -9.55 -24.41
C LYS A 180 8.71 -9.47 -25.79
N ARG A 181 8.72 -8.29 -26.40
CA ARG A 181 8.25 -8.05 -27.78
C ARG A 181 9.41 -7.56 -28.64
N VAL A 182 9.45 -8.00 -29.90
CA VAL A 182 10.32 -7.41 -30.93
C VAL A 182 9.41 -6.71 -31.93
N THR A 183 9.68 -5.45 -32.25
CA THR A 183 8.90 -4.69 -33.23
C THR A 183 9.23 -5.11 -34.66
N LEU A 184 8.44 -4.65 -35.63
CA LEU A 184 8.67 -4.96 -37.04
C LEU A 184 9.99 -4.34 -37.55
N GLU A 185 10.39 -3.22 -36.95
CA GLU A 185 11.63 -2.50 -37.22
C GLU A 185 12.85 -3.13 -36.50
N GLY A 186 12.63 -4.16 -35.67
CA GLY A 186 13.68 -4.87 -34.94
C GLY A 186 14.01 -4.33 -33.55
N GLU A 187 13.25 -3.35 -33.02
CA GLU A 187 13.44 -2.86 -31.67
C GLU A 187 13.02 -3.93 -30.64
N ILE A 188 13.85 -4.15 -29.62
CA ILE A 188 13.59 -5.12 -28.56
C ILE A 188 12.99 -4.40 -27.35
N LEU A 189 11.73 -4.69 -27.06
CA LEU A 189 11.02 -4.23 -25.87
C LEU A 189 11.06 -5.34 -24.81
N PRO A 190 11.93 -5.26 -23.78
CA PRO A 190 12.13 -6.36 -22.83
C PRO A 190 10.91 -6.65 -21.94
N LEU A 191 10.17 -5.61 -21.54
CA LEU A 191 9.00 -5.69 -20.65
C LEU A 191 7.81 -4.98 -21.30
N HIS A 192 7.38 -5.46 -22.46
CA HIS A 192 6.20 -4.91 -23.12
C HIS A 192 4.94 -5.40 -22.40
N THR A 193 4.08 -4.46 -22.02
CA THR A 193 2.82 -4.70 -21.33
C THR A 193 1.67 -4.75 -22.33
N TYR A 194 0.99 -5.89 -22.41
CA TYR A 194 -0.27 -6.03 -23.13
C TYR A 194 -1.42 -5.93 -22.14
N ASP A 195 -2.42 -5.10 -22.45
CA ASP A 195 -3.65 -5.03 -21.66
C ASP A 195 -4.54 -6.23 -22.00
N MET A 196 -5.04 -6.92 -20.98
CA MET A 196 -5.86 -8.12 -21.10
C MET A 196 -7.29 -7.75 -20.73
N ASN A 197 -8.22 -7.81 -21.69
CA ASN A 197 -9.60 -7.40 -21.47
C ASN A 197 -10.31 -8.34 -20.47
N VAL A 198 -10.65 -7.81 -19.29
CA VAL A 198 -11.43 -8.48 -18.24
C VAL A 198 -12.86 -7.93 -18.16
N GLY A 199 -13.35 -7.32 -19.25
CA GLY A 199 -14.69 -6.77 -19.35
C GLY A 199 -14.77 -5.25 -19.26
N PHE A 200 -13.69 -4.52 -19.60
CA PHE A 200 -13.63 -3.06 -19.58
C PHE A 200 -14.72 -2.43 -20.47
N ASP A 201 -14.89 -2.94 -21.69
CA ASP A 201 -15.87 -2.39 -22.65
C ASP A 201 -17.33 -2.57 -22.20
N LYS A 202 -17.58 -3.62 -21.39
CA LYS A 202 -18.91 -3.94 -20.85
C LYS A 202 -19.11 -3.40 -19.43
N GLY A 203 -18.06 -2.84 -18.84
CA GLY A 203 -18.04 -2.39 -17.45
C GLY A 203 -18.18 -3.51 -16.41
N VAL A 204 -17.85 -4.75 -16.80
CA VAL A 204 -17.85 -5.96 -15.94
C VAL A 204 -16.57 -6.04 -15.11
N ASP A 205 -15.54 -5.29 -15.50
CA ASP A 205 -14.31 -5.06 -14.73
C ASP A 205 -14.59 -4.39 -13.37
N ARG A 206 -15.71 -3.65 -13.25
CA ARG A 206 -16.22 -3.06 -12.01
C ARG A 206 -16.91 -4.13 -11.17
N LEU A 207 -16.28 -4.49 -10.07
CA LEU A 207 -16.68 -5.60 -9.23
C LEU A 207 -17.60 -5.17 -8.09
N PHE A 208 -18.58 -6.01 -7.81
CA PHE A 208 -19.32 -6.01 -6.55
C PHE A 208 -18.75 -7.10 -5.62
N LEU A 209 -17.62 -6.80 -4.97
CA LEU A 209 -16.82 -7.75 -4.21
C LEU A 209 -17.36 -7.97 -2.78
N ILE A 210 -18.51 -8.64 -2.65
CA ILE A 210 -19.05 -9.10 -1.34
C ILE A 210 -18.64 -10.55 -1.05
N TRP A 211 -18.64 -11.39 -2.08
CA TRP A 211 -18.18 -12.78 -2.03
C TRP A 211 -16.99 -12.95 -2.97
N PRO A 212 -16.21 -14.03 -2.83
CA PRO A 212 -15.17 -14.37 -3.79
C PRO A 212 -15.70 -14.42 -5.23
N LEU A 213 -15.05 -13.69 -6.12
CA LEU A 213 -15.38 -13.62 -7.54
C LEU A 213 -14.28 -14.28 -8.38
N VAL A 214 -14.69 -14.89 -9.49
CA VAL A 214 -13.76 -15.35 -10.52
C VAL A 214 -13.70 -14.28 -11.59
N ILE A 215 -12.53 -13.69 -11.75
CA ILE A 215 -12.21 -12.76 -12.83
C ILE A 215 -11.89 -13.59 -14.06
N GLU A 216 -12.49 -13.22 -15.18
CA GLU A 216 -12.34 -13.93 -16.45
C GLU A 216 -11.80 -13.01 -17.54
N HIS A 217 -10.83 -13.51 -18.27
CA HIS A 217 -10.36 -12.96 -19.53
C HIS A 217 -10.70 -13.94 -20.64
N ILE A 218 -11.44 -13.48 -21.65
CA ILE A 218 -11.76 -14.28 -22.83
C ILE A 218 -10.53 -14.25 -23.75
N ILE A 219 -10.04 -15.43 -24.12
CA ILE A 219 -8.91 -15.56 -25.06
C ILE A 219 -9.48 -15.49 -26.48
N ASP A 220 -9.72 -14.25 -26.94
CA ASP A 220 -10.15 -13.92 -28.30
C ASP A 220 -8.96 -13.59 -29.22
N GLU A 221 -9.23 -13.15 -30.45
CA GLU A 221 -8.20 -12.81 -31.45
C GLU A 221 -7.29 -11.65 -31.02
N GLN A 222 -7.80 -10.77 -30.16
CA GLN A 222 -7.10 -9.62 -29.62
C GLN A 222 -6.18 -10.03 -28.46
N SER A 223 -6.45 -11.18 -27.82
CA SER A 223 -5.65 -11.70 -26.73
C SER A 223 -4.25 -12.11 -27.21
N PRO A 224 -3.18 -11.70 -26.50
CA PRO A 224 -1.82 -12.18 -26.78
C PRO A 224 -1.63 -13.68 -26.52
N LEU A 225 -2.61 -14.35 -25.91
CA LEU A 225 -2.63 -15.80 -25.67
C LEU A 225 -3.39 -16.58 -26.75
N TYR A 226 -3.96 -15.92 -27.77
CA TYR A 226 -4.82 -16.54 -28.78
C TYR A 226 -4.20 -17.75 -29.50
N GLY A 227 -2.92 -17.64 -29.86
CA GLY A 227 -2.17 -18.70 -30.55
C GLY A 227 -1.38 -19.61 -29.63
N VAL A 228 -1.64 -19.62 -28.31
CA VAL A 228 -0.87 -20.41 -27.34
C VAL A 228 -1.60 -21.73 -27.06
N SER A 229 -0.98 -22.86 -27.39
CA SER A 229 -1.47 -24.19 -27.01
C SER A 229 -1.04 -24.59 -25.59
N ARG A 230 -1.58 -25.69 -25.06
CA ARG A 230 -1.16 -26.25 -23.76
C ARG A 230 0.35 -26.50 -23.69
N SER A 231 0.93 -27.03 -24.76
CA SER A 231 2.36 -27.37 -24.80
C SER A 231 3.25 -26.13 -24.95
N ASP A 232 2.73 -25.08 -25.59
CA ASP A 232 3.44 -23.82 -25.76
C ASP A 232 3.42 -23.00 -24.47
N LEU A 233 2.32 -23.03 -23.71
CA LEU A 233 2.16 -22.28 -22.47
C LEU A 233 3.35 -22.50 -21.52
N VAL A 234 3.78 -23.76 -21.35
CA VAL A 234 4.91 -24.13 -20.48
C VAL A 234 6.25 -23.56 -20.99
N LYS A 235 6.39 -23.37 -22.30
CA LYS A 235 7.61 -22.83 -22.94
C LYS A 235 7.62 -21.31 -22.98
N GLN A 236 6.47 -20.67 -22.82
CA GLN A 236 6.36 -19.21 -22.86
C GLN A 236 7.12 -18.58 -21.69
N ARG A 237 7.60 -17.35 -21.92
CA ARG A 237 8.19 -16.49 -20.90
C ARG A 237 7.42 -15.20 -20.84
N PHE A 238 6.44 -15.16 -19.94
CA PHE A 238 5.67 -13.97 -19.61
C PHE A 238 5.35 -13.97 -18.12
N GLU A 239 4.88 -12.83 -17.63
CA GLU A 239 4.28 -12.72 -16.30
C GLU A 239 2.91 -12.05 -16.45
N LEU A 240 1.88 -12.68 -15.89
CA LEU A 240 0.54 -12.13 -15.87
C LEU A 240 0.34 -11.36 -14.57
N VAL A 241 0.19 -10.05 -14.63
CA VAL A 241 -0.03 -9.20 -13.45
C VAL A 241 -1.51 -8.83 -13.37
N VAL A 242 -2.13 -9.08 -12.22
CA VAL A 242 -3.53 -8.73 -11.95
C VAL A 242 -3.57 -7.69 -10.84
N ILE A 243 -4.34 -6.63 -11.06
CA ILE A 243 -4.44 -5.48 -10.19
C ILE A 243 -5.90 -5.26 -9.84
N LEU A 244 -6.23 -5.26 -8.56
CA LEU A 244 -7.51 -4.83 -8.01
C LEU A 244 -7.31 -3.45 -7.38
N GLU A 245 -8.07 -2.47 -7.83
CA GLU A 245 -8.14 -1.13 -7.26
C GLU A 245 -9.53 -0.89 -6.67
N GLY A 246 -9.60 -0.08 -5.63
CA GLY A 246 -10.87 0.33 -5.06
C GLY A 246 -10.70 1.23 -3.84
N ILE A 247 -11.82 1.68 -3.28
CA ILE A 247 -11.87 2.63 -2.17
C ILE A 247 -12.30 1.90 -0.89
N ILE A 248 -11.59 2.20 0.19
CA ILE A 248 -11.81 1.62 1.50
C ILE A 248 -12.93 2.37 2.21
N GLU A 249 -14.08 1.73 2.37
CA GLU A 249 -15.29 2.30 2.98
C GLU A 249 -15.03 3.11 4.26
N SER A 250 -14.22 2.59 5.19
CA SER A 250 -13.96 3.23 6.48
C SER A 250 -13.03 4.45 6.44
N THR A 251 -12.25 4.64 5.36
CA THR A 251 -11.24 5.71 5.29
C THR A 251 -11.36 6.62 4.08
N GLY A 252 -12.13 6.22 3.05
CA GLY A 252 -12.21 6.93 1.78
C GLY A 252 -10.92 6.90 0.94
N MET A 253 -9.85 6.24 1.38
CA MET A 253 -8.62 6.14 0.59
C MET A 253 -8.68 5.02 -0.43
N THR A 254 -8.02 5.24 -1.56
CA THR A 254 -7.80 4.22 -2.58
C THR A 254 -6.77 3.20 -2.12
N THR A 255 -7.01 1.94 -2.44
CA THR A 255 -6.11 0.82 -2.20
C THR A 255 -5.91 0.04 -3.49
N GLN A 256 -4.73 -0.56 -3.61
CA GLN A 256 -4.37 -1.40 -4.75
C GLN A 256 -3.82 -2.72 -4.22
N ALA A 257 -4.43 -3.83 -4.62
CA ALA A 257 -3.93 -5.19 -4.42
C ALA A 257 -3.41 -5.74 -5.73
N ARG A 258 -2.26 -6.39 -5.71
CA ARG A 258 -1.59 -6.92 -6.89
C ARG A 258 -1.19 -8.36 -6.65
N THR A 259 -1.34 -9.19 -7.66
CA THR A 259 -0.78 -10.54 -7.73
C THR A 259 -0.16 -10.73 -9.11
N SER A 260 0.71 -11.73 -9.23
CA SER A 260 1.18 -12.17 -10.53
C SER A 260 1.16 -13.69 -10.65
N TYR A 261 1.06 -14.16 -11.89
CA TYR A 261 1.08 -15.57 -12.26
C TYR A 261 2.14 -15.81 -13.32
N LEU A 262 3.04 -16.72 -13.03
CA LEU A 262 3.98 -17.29 -14.00
C LEU A 262 3.28 -18.37 -14.84
N PRO A 263 3.81 -18.72 -16.03
CA PRO A 263 3.22 -19.76 -16.86
C PRO A 263 3.11 -21.12 -16.16
N SER A 264 3.99 -21.42 -15.21
CA SER A 264 3.92 -22.61 -14.36
C SER A 264 2.80 -22.60 -13.32
N GLU A 265 2.25 -21.43 -13.01
CA GLU A 265 1.16 -21.22 -12.03
C GLU A 265 -0.20 -21.10 -12.74
N ILE A 266 -0.24 -21.32 -14.06
CA ILE A 266 -1.45 -21.34 -14.88
C ILE A 266 -1.80 -22.79 -15.23
N LEU A 267 -2.89 -23.30 -14.67
CA LEU A 267 -3.35 -24.67 -14.87
C LEU A 267 -4.27 -24.78 -16.08
N TRP A 268 -3.84 -25.52 -17.10
CA TRP A 268 -4.64 -25.78 -18.31
C TRP A 268 -5.66 -26.90 -18.10
N GLY A 269 -6.93 -26.65 -18.42
CA GLY A 269 -8.01 -27.63 -18.26
C GLY A 269 -8.44 -27.80 -16.81
N TYR A 270 -8.44 -26.71 -16.03
CA TYR A 270 -8.87 -26.72 -14.63
C TYR A 270 -9.99 -25.71 -14.42
N ARG A 271 -10.90 -26.01 -13.49
CA ARG A 271 -11.93 -25.08 -13.01
C ARG A 271 -11.81 -24.93 -11.51
N PHE A 272 -12.12 -23.74 -10.99
CA PHE A 272 -12.12 -23.56 -9.55
C PHE A 272 -13.31 -24.26 -8.88
N GLU A 273 -13.10 -24.83 -7.69
CA GLU A 273 -14.16 -25.41 -6.90
C GLU A 273 -15.17 -24.38 -6.41
N ARG A 274 -16.44 -24.79 -6.26
CA ARG A 274 -17.51 -23.94 -5.74
C ARG A 274 -17.32 -23.67 -4.24
N LEU A 275 -17.30 -22.38 -3.88
CA LEU A 275 -17.10 -21.91 -2.49
C LEU A 275 -18.39 -21.68 -1.72
N ILE A 276 -19.44 -21.29 -2.43
CA ILE A 276 -20.67 -20.78 -1.84
C ILE A 276 -21.67 -21.92 -1.71
N THR A 277 -22.01 -22.27 -0.47
CA THR A 277 -23.05 -23.24 -0.15
C THR A 277 -24.24 -22.53 0.47
N PHE A 278 -25.44 -22.91 0.07
CA PHE A 278 -26.67 -22.42 0.66
C PHE A 278 -27.11 -23.42 1.72
N GLN A 279 -27.17 -22.98 2.99
CA GLN A 279 -27.67 -23.81 4.06
C GLN A 279 -29.17 -23.65 4.18
N ARG A 280 -29.90 -24.76 4.00
CA ARG A 280 -31.36 -24.77 4.06
C ARG A 280 -31.91 -24.53 5.47
N ASP A 281 -31.13 -24.86 6.50
CA ASP A 281 -31.56 -24.77 7.90
C ASP A 281 -31.68 -23.31 8.38
N ASP A 282 -30.69 -22.47 8.05
CA ASP A 282 -30.66 -21.05 8.47
C ASP A 282 -31.09 -20.08 7.34
N GLY A 283 -31.23 -20.55 6.10
CA GLY A 283 -31.50 -19.71 4.93
C GLY A 283 -30.35 -18.79 4.51
N LEU A 284 -29.13 -19.06 4.99
CA LEU A 284 -27.95 -18.22 4.78
C LEU A 284 -26.95 -18.86 3.80
N TYR A 285 -26.24 -18.00 3.06
CA TYR A 285 -25.07 -18.40 2.27
C TYR A 285 -23.83 -18.46 3.16
N ARG A 286 -23.15 -19.61 3.16
CA ARG A 286 -21.84 -19.76 3.82
C ARG A 286 -20.75 -19.93 2.78
N ILE A 287 -19.62 -19.26 3.03
CA ILE A 287 -18.44 -19.26 2.17
C ILE A 287 -17.36 -20.07 2.88
N ASP A 288 -16.96 -21.19 2.28
CA ASP A 288 -15.88 -22.02 2.80
C ASP A 288 -14.53 -21.60 2.17
N TYR A 289 -13.78 -20.75 2.87
CA TYR A 289 -12.48 -20.26 2.41
C TYR A 289 -11.40 -21.35 2.35
N SER A 290 -11.61 -22.53 2.95
CA SER A 290 -10.65 -23.64 2.81
C SER A 290 -10.52 -24.12 1.36
N ARG A 291 -11.61 -23.98 0.59
CA ARG A 291 -11.66 -24.36 -0.83
C ARG A 291 -11.26 -23.23 -1.77
N PHE A 292 -10.86 -22.06 -1.25
CA PHE A 292 -10.62 -20.86 -2.04
C PHE A 292 -9.58 -21.08 -3.15
N ASN A 293 -8.53 -21.83 -2.86
CA ASN A 293 -7.48 -22.16 -3.82
C ASN A 293 -7.70 -23.48 -4.54
N LEU A 294 -8.74 -24.26 -4.20
CA LEU A 294 -8.94 -25.57 -4.79
C LEU A 294 -9.49 -25.44 -6.22
N SER A 295 -8.91 -26.22 -7.11
CA SER A 295 -9.34 -26.40 -8.49
C SER A 295 -9.39 -27.89 -8.82
N TYR A 296 -10.24 -28.24 -9.79
CA TYR A 296 -10.42 -29.61 -10.25
C TYR A 296 -10.21 -29.69 -11.77
N PRO A 297 -9.65 -30.79 -12.28
CA PRO A 297 -9.42 -30.97 -13.71
C PRO A 297 -10.75 -31.15 -14.45
N VAL A 298 -10.80 -30.65 -15.68
CA VAL A 298 -11.94 -30.77 -16.60
C VAL A 298 -11.41 -31.16 -17.97
N ASP A 299 -12.14 -32.04 -18.65
CA ASP A 299 -11.80 -32.43 -20.02
C ASP A 299 -11.79 -31.20 -20.93
N MET A 300 -10.62 -30.92 -21.50
CA MET A 300 -10.38 -29.75 -22.31
C MET A 300 -9.38 -30.08 -23.42
N ILE A 301 -9.67 -29.59 -24.62
CA ILE A 301 -8.79 -29.73 -25.78
C ILE A 301 -7.46 -29.03 -25.50
N THR A 302 -6.36 -29.60 -26.00
CA THR A 302 -4.99 -29.11 -25.76
C THR A 302 -4.51 -28.09 -26.81
N CYS A 303 -5.31 -27.84 -27.84
CA CYS A 303 -4.99 -26.90 -28.92
C CYS A 303 -5.13 -25.44 -28.47
N SER A 304 -4.66 -24.50 -29.30
CA SER A 304 -4.79 -23.07 -29.00
C SER A 304 -6.23 -22.57 -29.19
N ALA A 305 -6.55 -21.39 -28.67
CA ALA A 305 -7.85 -20.77 -28.88
C ALA A 305 -8.13 -20.50 -30.37
N ARG A 306 -7.09 -20.20 -31.15
CA ARG A 306 -7.16 -20.08 -32.61
C ARG A 306 -7.61 -21.37 -33.27
N ASP A 307 -6.91 -22.47 -33.00
CA ASP A 307 -7.23 -23.76 -33.61
C ASP A 307 -8.63 -24.23 -33.20
N LEU A 308 -9.04 -23.94 -31.96
CA LEU A 308 -10.38 -24.24 -31.46
C LEU A 308 -11.46 -23.45 -32.21
N LYS A 309 -11.19 -22.20 -32.59
CA LYS A 309 -12.10 -21.40 -33.40
C LYS A 309 -12.22 -21.97 -34.83
N GLU A 310 -11.09 -22.30 -35.45
CA GLU A 310 -11.05 -22.90 -36.79
C GLU A 310 -11.81 -24.24 -36.84
N LEU A 311 -11.68 -25.07 -35.81
CA LEU A 311 -12.43 -26.33 -35.68
C LEU A 311 -13.95 -26.08 -35.59
N HIS A 312 -14.40 -25.14 -34.77
CA HIS A 312 -15.82 -24.80 -34.67
C HIS A 312 -16.38 -24.23 -35.99
N GLU A 313 -15.57 -23.48 -36.76
CA GLU A 313 -15.98 -22.97 -38.07
C GLU A 313 -16.12 -24.09 -39.11
N LEU A 314 -15.22 -25.07 -39.10
CA LEU A 314 -15.30 -26.27 -39.95
C LEU A 314 -16.52 -27.13 -39.61
N GLU A 315 -16.80 -27.36 -38.31
CA GLU A 315 -17.99 -28.10 -37.87
C GLU A 315 -19.28 -27.43 -38.36
N LYS A 316 -19.41 -26.11 -38.20
CA LYS A 316 -20.57 -25.36 -38.71
C LYS A 316 -20.69 -25.42 -40.23
N TRP A 317 -19.58 -25.40 -40.96
CA TRP A 317 -19.59 -25.55 -42.42
C TRP A 317 -20.12 -26.93 -42.84
N HIS A 318 -19.71 -27.99 -42.15
CA HIS A 318 -20.20 -29.34 -42.40
C HIS A 318 -21.69 -29.49 -42.09
N GLU A 319 -22.16 -28.96 -40.96
CA GLU A 319 -23.59 -28.97 -40.59
C GLU A 319 -24.47 -28.26 -41.62
N ASN A 320 -24.05 -27.06 -42.06
CA ASN A 320 -24.79 -26.28 -43.06
C ASN A 320 -24.87 -26.99 -44.42
N ASN A 321 -23.79 -27.66 -44.86
CA ASN A 321 -23.78 -28.37 -46.15
C ASN A 321 -24.53 -29.69 -46.13
N GLN A 322 -24.65 -30.35 -44.97
CA GLN A 322 -25.52 -31.53 -44.83
C GLN A 322 -27.00 -31.16 -44.90
N HIS A 323 -27.40 -29.98 -44.41
CA HIS A 323 -28.79 -29.51 -44.50
C HIS A 323 -29.21 -29.03 -45.90
N HIS A 324 -28.28 -28.65 -46.78
CA HIS A 324 -28.57 -28.31 -48.17
C HIS A 324 -28.63 -29.51 -49.13
N SER A 325 -28.38 -30.72 -48.63
CA SER A 325 -28.33 -31.96 -49.43
C SER A 325 -29.59 -32.83 -49.31
N TYR A 326 -30.69 -32.29 -48.75
CA TYR A 326 -31.99 -32.96 -48.62
C TYR A 326 -33.11 -32.21 -49.33
#